data_AF-A0A931THD6-F1
#
_entry.id   AF-A0A931THD6-F1
#
_cell.length_a   1.000
_cell.length_b   1.000
_cell.length_c   1.000
_cell.angle_alpha   90.00
_cell.angle_beta   90.00
_cell.angle_gamma   90.00
#
_symmetry.space_group_name_H-M   'P 1'
#
loop_
_entity.id
_entity.type
_entity.pdbx_description
1 polymer ?
#
loop_
_entity_poly.entity_id
_entity_poly.type
_entity_poly.pdbx_seq_one_letter_code
_entity_poly.pdbx_strand_id
1 'polypeptide(L)'
;MALAMPARLLLAQAQQSGAARQIDPLIVQWDSGPGKIDVSKYPPDIRKKYKTFEDLCARCHPLARAVNCDFVLEADWERYIKRMMRRGRSLITPAQALESYEFAVFDAKVRKRELYERRLKEQGSE
;
A
#
# COMPACT_ATOMS: atom_id res chain seq x y z
N MET A 1 1.19 -57.25 -39.74
CA MET A 1 1.09 -57.39 -38.27
C MET A 1 1.88 -56.25 -37.63
N ALA A 2 1.38 -55.75 -36.50
CA ALA A 2 1.56 -54.39 -35.98
C ALA A 2 2.98 -54.04 -35.49
N LEU A 3 3.43 -52.82 -35.82
CA LEU A 3 4.53 -52.12 -35.15
C LEU A 3 3.96 -51.38 -33.93
N ALA A 4 4.30 -51.81 -32.72
CA ALA A 4 3.96 -51.09 -31.50
C ALA A 4 5.06 -50.04 -31.22
N MET A 5 4.72 -48.76 -31.31
CA MET A 5 5.60 -47.67 -30.87
C MET A 5 5.56 -47.53 -29.34
N PRO A 6 6.69 -47.35 -28.66
CA PRO A 6 6.69 -47.15 -27.22
C PRO A 6 6.18 -45.74 -26.91
N ALA A 7 5.17 -45.67 -26.04
CA ALA A 7 4.64 -44.43 -25.52
C ALA A 7 5.74 -43.66 -24.76
N ARG A 8 6.13 -42.49 -25.28
CA ARG A 8 6.96 -41.55 -24.55
C ARG A 8 6.15 -40.97 -23.40
N LEU A 9 6.45 -41.44 -22.19
CA LEU A 9 5.93 -40.87 -20.95
C LEU A 9 6.49 -39.44 -20.81
N LEU A 10 5.67 -38.43 -21.08
CA LEU A 10 5.98 -37.04 -20.76
C LEU A 10 5.83 -36.87 -19.25
N LEU A 11 6.94 -36.84 -18.53
CA LEU A 11 6.96 -36.48 -17.11
C LEU A 11 6.69 -34.97 -17.02
N ALA A 12 5.44 -34.60 -16.75
CA ALA A 12 5.08 -33.23 -16.43
C ALA A 12 5.77 -32.83 -15.12
N GLN A 13 6.77 -31.95 -15.20
CA GLN A 13 7.32 -31.33 -13.99
C GLN A 13 6.26 -30.39 -13.42
N ALA A 14 5.59 -30.83 -12.36
CA ALA A 14 4.76 -29.98 -11.53
C ALA A 14 5.64 -28.87 -10.95
N GLN A 15 5.48 -27.64 -11.44
CA GLN A 15 6.09 -26.46 -10.83
C GLN A 15 5.60 -26.36 -9.39
N GLN A 16 6.53 -26.50 -8.44
CA GLN A 16 6.28 -26.41 -7.00
C GLN A 16 5.55 -25.11 -6.67
N SER A 17 4.23 -25.20 -6.53
CA SER A 17 3.38 -24.10 -6.08
C SER A 17 3.26 -24.20 -4.57
N GLY A 18 4.34 -23.90 -3.85
CA GLY A 18 4.41 -24.10 -2.40
C GLY A 18 5.21 -23.06 -1.61
N ALA A 19 5.95 -22.16 -2.29
CA ALA A 19 6.56 -21.04 -1.60
C ALA A 19 5.49 -19.99 -1.30
N ALA A 20 5.25 -19.72 -0.01
CA ALA A 20 4.52 -18.52 0.40
C ALA A 20 5.09 -17.33 -0.36
N ARG A 21 4.22 -16.52 -0.98
CA ARG A 21 4.63 -15.36 -1.77
C ARG A 21 5.56 -14.50 -0.93
N GLN A 22 6.83 -14.39 -1.31
CA GLN A 22 7.80 -13.56 -0.60
C GLN A 22 7.28 -12.11 -0.61
N ILE A 23 7.04 -11.57 0.59
CA ILE A 23 6.61 -10.17 0.79
C ILE A 23 7.88 -9.33 0.98
N ASP A 24 7.89 -8.14 0.40
CA ASP A 24 8.98 -7.17 0.55
C ASP A 24 9.28 -6.91 2.04
N PRO A 25 10.55 -7.01 2.50
CA PRO A 25 10.92 -6.72 3.88
C PRO A 25 10.47 -5.34 4.39
N LEU A 26 10.42 -4.32 3.53
CA LEU A 26 9.91 -2.99 3.90
C LEU A 26 8.43 -3.04 4.27
N ILE A 27 7.64 -3.85 3.54
CA ILE A 27 6.22 -4.04 3.85
C ILE A 27 6.07 -4.71 5.22
N VAL A 28 6.89 -5.72 5.52
CA VAL A 28 6.87 -6.40 6.84
C VAL A 28 7.20 -5.41 7.96
N GLN A 29 8.19 -4.54 7.75
CA GLN A 29 8.53 -3.48 8.70
C GLN A 29 7.37 -2.52 8.93
N TRP A 30 6.71 -2.04 7.87
CA TRP A 30 5.57 -1.12 8.01
C TRP A 30 4.36 -1.76 8.69
N ASP A 31 4.06 -3.02 8.34
CA ASP A 31 2.94 -3.77 8.90
C ASP A 31 3.11 -4.07 10.40
N SER A 32 4.36 -4.09 10.89
CA SER A 32 4.70 -4.36 12.31
C SER A 32 4.56 -3.14 13.21
N GLY A 33 4.40 -1.93 12.64
CA GLY A 33 4.21 -0.70 13.41
C GLY A 33 2.77 -0.50 13.91
N PRO A 34 2.50 0.60 14.63
CA PRO A 34 1.16 0.92 15.12
C PRO A 34 0.14 1.00 13.98
N GLY A 35 -1.05 0.41 14.20
CA GLY A 35 -2.13 0.42 13.23
C GLY A 35 -2.95 1.71 13.20
N LYS A 36 -2.94 2.50 14.27
CA LYS A 36 -3.65 3.78 14.38
C LYS A 36 -2.74 4.87 14.92
N ILE A 37 -3.13 6.12 14.73
CA ILE A 37 -2.44 7.30 15.26
C ILE A 37 -3.41 8.18 16.03
N ASP A 38 -2.90 8.96 16.98
CA ASP A 38 -3.68 9.97 17.65
C ASP A 38 -3.85 11.21 16.76
N VAL A 39 -5.09 11.48 16.35
CA VAL A 39 -5.48 12.66 15.56
C VAL A 39 -6.30 13.67 16.36
N SER A 40 -6.39 13.52 17.69
CA SER A 40 -7.24 14.36 18.55
C SER A 40 -6.97 15.86 18.38
N LYS A 41 -5.72 16.22 18.09
CA LYS A 41 -5.26 17.60 17.86
C LYS A 41 -5.38 18.09 16.42
N TYR A 42 -5.78 17.23 15.47
CA TYR A 42 -5.93 17.63 14.07
C TYR A 42 -7.22 18.44 13.87
N PRO A 43 -7.29 19.30 12.82
CA PRO A 43 -8.52 20.01 12.46
C PRO A 43 -9.72 19.06 12.27
N PRO A 44 -10.97 19.48 12.60
CA PRO A 44 -12.14 18.60 12.54
C PRO A 44 -12.38 17.92 11.19
N ASP A 45 -12.11 18.63 10.09
CA ASP A 45 -12.22 18.12 8.73
C ASP A 45 -11.15 17.04 8.44
N ILE A 46 -9.92 17.23 8.90
CA ILE A 46 -8.84 16.23 8.79
C ILE A 46 -9.16 14.98 9.62
N ARG A 47 -9.73 15.13 10.82
CA ARG A 47 -10.17 13.97 11.64
C ARG A 47 -11.25 13.16 10.92
N LYS A 48 -12.19 13.82 10.22
CA LYS A 48 -13.19 13.13 9.40
C LYS A 48 -12.51 12.33 8.27
N LYS A 49 -11.56 12.96 7.57
CA LYS A 49 -10.80 12.31 6.48
C LYS A 49 -9.94 11.14 6.99
N TYR A 50 -9.43 11.21 8.22
CA TYR A 50 -8.74 10.08 8.86
C TYR A 50 -9.64 8.85 8.97
N LYS A 51 -10.92 9.03 9.34
CA LYS A 51 -11.87 7.92 9.40
C LYS A 51 -12.04 7.24 8.04
N THR A 52 -12.20 8.05 6.97
CA THR A 52 -12.23 7.51 5.60
C THR A 52 -10.94 6.76 5.26
N PHE A 53 -9.78 7.34 5.57
CA PHE A 53 -8.48 6.70 5.34
C PHE A 53 -8.35 5.36 6.08
N GLU A 54 -8.69 5.32 7.36
CA GLU A 54 -8.71 4.12 8.19
C GLU A 54 -9.61 3.03 7.59
N ASP A 55 -10.86 3.38 7.29
CA ASP A 55 -11.86 2.45 6.76
C ASP A 55 -11.49 1.87 5.39
N LEU A 56 -10.74 2.61 4.56
CA LEU A 56 -10.32 2.17 3.23
C LEU A 56 -9.02 1.38 3.26
N CYS A 57 -8.00 1.91 3.93
CA CYS A 57 -6.66 1.34 3.92
C CYS A 57 -6.55 0.07 4.78
N ALA A 58 -7.50 -0.18 5.69
CA ALA A 58 -7.57 -1.40 6.47
C ALA A 58 -8.28 -2.58 5.77
N ARG A 59 -8.93 -2.37 4.61
CA ARG A 59 -9.80 -3.40 3.97
C ARG A 59 -9.05 -4.62 3.45
N CYS A 60 -7.82 -4.43 2.98
CA CYS A 60 -7.07 -5.44 2.23
C CYS A 60 -5.79 -5.89 2.93
N HIS A 61 -5.31 -5.12 3.90
CA HIS A 61 -4.08 -5.33 4.65
C HIS A 61 -4.12 -4.48 5.93
N PRO A 62 -3.22 -4.69 6.90
CA PRO A 62 -3.16 -3.86 8.09
C PRO A 62 -3.09 -2.38 7.75
N LEU A 63 -3.81 -1.54 8.52
CA LEU A 63 -3.74 -0.08 8.39
C LEU A 63 -2.32 0.45 8.64
N ALA A 64 -1.55 -0.27 9.46
CA ALA A 64 -0.13 -0.05 9.73
C ALA A 64 0.67 0.18 8.44
N ARG A 65 0.36 -0.52 7.34
CA ARG A 65 1.04 -0.34 6.06
C ARG A 65 1.00 1.08 5.54
N ALA A 66 -0.18 1.71 5.60
CA ALA A 66 -0.37 3.07 5.11
C ALA A 66 0.10 4.09 6.18
N VAL A 67 -0.06 3.77 7.46
CA VAL A 67 0.38 4.66 8.55
C VAL A 67 1.91 4.78 8.63
N ASN A 68 2.64 3.68 8.38
CA ASN A 68 4.08 3.55 8.66
C ASN A 68 4.97 3.57 7.40
N CYS A 69 4.40 3.61 6.20
CA CYS A 69 5.20 3.73 4.98
C CYS A 69 6.04 5.03 4.96
N ASP A 70 7.04 5.06 4.10
CA ASP A 70 7.92 6.21 3.87
C ASP A 70 7.35 7.22 2.85
N PHE A 71 6.09 7.05 2.42
CA PHE A 71 5.42 8.01 1.54
C PHE A 71 5.10 9.29 2.33
N VAL A 72 5.66 10.39 1.86
CA VAL A 72 5.46 11.71 2.46
C VAL A 72 5.10 12.78 1.45
N LEU A 73 5.55 12.65 0.20
CA LEU A 73 5.27 13.63 -0.84
C LEU A 73 3.91 13.38 -1.49
N GLU A 74 3.32 14.45 -2.02
CA GLU A 74 2.03 14.45 -2.70
C GLU A 74 2.00 13.41 -3.83
N ALA A 75 3.04 13.39 -4.66
CA ALA A 75 3.17 12.43 -5.77
C ALA A 75 3.26 10.96 -5.29
N ASP A 76 3.80 10.71 -4.09
CA ASP A 76 3.83 9.36 -3.51
C ASP A 76 2.44 8.90 -3.13
N TRP A 77 1.70 9.76 -2.43
CA TRP A 77 0.34 9.46 -2.00
C TRP A 77 -0.64 9.33 -3.17
N GLU A 78 -0.57 10.23 -4.14
CA GLU A 78 -1.41 10.17 -5.34
C GLU A 78 -1.18 8.85 -6.10
N ARG A 79 0.09 8.50 -6.36
CA ARG A 79 0.48 7.25 -7.02
C ARG A 79 0.00 6.04 -6.24
N TYR A 80 0.18 6.04 -4.93
CA TYR A 80 -0.18 4.93 -4.05
C TYR A 80 -1.69 4.69 -4.02
N ILE A 81 -2.49 5.73 -3.78
CA ILE A 81 -3.95 5.62 -3.69
C ILE A 81 -4.54 5.20 -5.04
N LYS A 82 -4.09 5.80 -6.15
CA LYS A 82 -4.50 5.36 -7.50
C LYS A 82 -4.16 3.90 -7.76
N ARG A 83 -3.01 3.41 -7.26
CA ARG A 83 -2.66 1.98 -7.35
C ARG A 83 -3.62 1.10 -6.56
N MET A 84 -4.10 1.54 -5.40
CA MET A 84 -5.09 0.79 -4.62
C MET A 84 -6.46 0.80 -5.29
N MET A 85 -6.90 1.94 -5.85
CA MET A 85 -8.14 2.04 -6.62
C MET A 85 -8.20 1.04 -7.79
N ARG A 86 -7.07 0.85 -8.48
CA ARG A 86 -6.95 -0.10 -9.61
C ARG A 86 -7.02 -1.58 -9.20
N ARG A 87 -6.99 -1.91 -7.90
CA ARG A 87 -7.19 -3.29 -7.43
C ARG A 87 -8.69 -3.61 -7.53
N GLY A 88 -9.05 -4.65 -8.28
CA GLY A 88 -10.43 -4.97 -8.63
C GLY A 88 -11.40 -5.20 -7.45
N ARG A 89 -10.90 -5.41 -6.23
CA ARG A 89 -11.72 -5.56 -5.00
C ARG A 89 -11.78 -4.30 -4.12
N SER A 90 -11.16 -3.19 -4.53
CA SER A 90 -11.02 -2.02 -3.65
C SER A 90 -12.33 -1.23 -3.47
N LEU A 91 -13.13 -1.11 -4.53
CA LEU A 91 -14.36 -0.31 -4.59
C LEU A 91 -14.19 1.11 -4.01
N ILE A 92 -12.99 1.68 -4.13
CA ILE A 92 -12.67 3.03 -3.65
C ILE A 92 -13.22 4.04 -4.67
N THR A 93 -14.14 4.89 -4.24
CA THR A 93 -14.67 5.98 -5.08
C THR A 93 -13.68 7.14 -5.21
N PRO A 94 -13.78 8.00 -6.23
CA PRO A 94 -12.92 9.18 -6.36
C PRO A 94 -12.97 10.13 -5.15
N ALA A 95 -14.16 10.34 -4.57
CA ALA A 95 -14.32 11.19 -3.39
C ALA A 95 -13.60 10.61 -2.16
N GLN A 96 -13.75 9.30 -1.92
CA GLN A 96 -13.04 8.57 -0.87
C GLN A 96 -11.52 8.60 -1.05
N ALA A 97 -11.05 8.47 -2.30
CA ALA A 97 -9.64 8.57 -2.63
C ALA A 97 -9.09 9.96 -2.33
N LEU A 98 -9.84 11.02 -2.66
CA LEU A 98 -9.46 12.40 -2.37
C LEU A 98 -9.38 12.67 -0.85
N GLU A 99 -10.40 12.27 -0.09
CA GLU A 99 -10.38 12.44 1.38
C GLU A 99 -9.17 11.72 2.00
N SER A 100 -8.89 10.49 1.56
CA SER A 100 -7.73 9.72 2.02
C SER A 100 -6.39 10.37 1.66
N TYR A 101 -6.30 10.90 0.43
CA TYR A 101 -5.13 11.61 -0.06
C TYR A 101 -4.85 12.86 0.78
N GLU A 102 -5.87 13.68 1.00
CA GLU A 102 -5.75 14.92 1.78
C GLU A 102 -5.34 14.65 3.23
N PHE A 103 -5.90 13.62 3.87
CA PHE A 103 -5.45 13.20 5.19
C PHE A 103 -3.97 12.77 5.16
N ALA A 104 -3.59 11.91 4.22
CA ALA A 104 -2.26 11.32 4.19
C ALA A 104 -1.15 12.36 3.93
N VAL A 105 -1.43 13.35 3.07
CA VAL A 105 -0.54 14.50 2.85
C VAL A 105 -0.45 15.38 4.09
N PHE A 106 -1.58 15.67 4.75
CA PHE A 106 -1.57 16.46 5.98
C PHE A 106 -0.76 15.77 7.09
N ASP A 107 -1.02 14.49 7.34
CA ASP A 107 -0.32 13.70 8.35
C ASP A 107 1.19 13.60 8.05
N ALA A 108 1.58 13.45 6.78
CA ALA A 108 2.99 13.46 6.39
C ALA A 108 3.69 14.77 6.77
N LYS A 109 3.05 15.92 6.54
CA LYS A 109 3.60 17.25 6.88
C LYS A 109 3.66 17.52 8.38
N VAL A 110 2.77 16.91 9.16
CA VAL A 110 2.68 17.15 10.61
C VAL A 110 3.48 16.12 11.40
N ARG A 111 3.17 14.83 11.25
CA ARG A 111 3.74 13.75 12.06
C ARG A 111 5.06 13.21 11.48
N LYS A 112 5.23 13.24 10.17
CA LYS A 112 6.45 12.79 9.46
C LYS A 112 7.26 13.97 8.90
N ARG A 113 7.15 15.15 9.51
CA ARG A 113 7.69 16.42 8.99
C ARG A 113 9.15 16.32 8.57
N GLU A 114 10.01 15.74 9.41
CA GLU A 114 11.45 15.61 9.11
C GLU A 114 11.71 14.80 7.83
N LEU A 115 10.96 13.72 7.63
CA LEU A 115 11.04 12.91 6.42
C LEU A 115 10.49 13.67 5.21
N TYR A 116 9.38 14.40 5.38
CA TYR A 116 8.81 15.25 4.33
C TYR A 116 9.82 16.29 3.83
N GLU A 117 10.41 17.06 4.75
CA GLU A 117 11.39 18.11 4.45
C GLU A 117 12.64 17.54 3.78
N ARG A 118 13.13 16.40 4.26
CA ARG A 118 14.28 15.71 3.65
C ARG A 118 13.98 15.30 2.21
N ARG A 119 12.85 14.62 1.97
CA ARG A 119 12.44 14.14 0.64
C ARG A 119 12.15 15.29 -0.32
N LEU A 120 11.61 16.40 0.18
CA LEU A 120 11.38 17.61 -0.61
C LEU A 120 12.70 18.24 -1.08
N LYS A 121 13.70 18.31 -0.18
CA LYS A 121 15.04 18.81 -0.53
C LYS A 121 15.73 17.93 -1.57
N GLU A 122 15.64 16.61 -1.44
CA GLU A 122 16.18 15.66 -2.41
C GLU A 122 15.58 15.87 -3.82
N GLN A 123 14.26 16.07 -3.92
CA GLN A 123 13.61 16.34 -5.22
C GLN A 123 14.02 17.67 -5.86
N GLY A 124 14.36 18.69 -5.06
CA GLY A 124 14.79 19.99 -5.58
C GLY A 124 16.28 20.07 -5.91
N SER A 125 17.04 19.00 -5.68
CA SER A 125 18.48 18.91 -5.96
C SER A 125 18.82 18.15 -7.25
N GLU A 126 17.80 17.64 -7.95
CA GLU A 126 17.89 17.03 -9.28
C GLU A 126 17.57 18.06 -10.38
#